data_AF-A0A6B9YIE2-F1
#
_entry.id   AF-A0A6B9YIE2-F1
#
_cell.length_a   1.000
_cell.length_b   1.000
_cell.length_c   1.000
_cell.angle_alpha   90.00
_cell.angle_beta   90.00
_cell.angle_gamma   90.00
#
_symmetry.space_group_name_H-M   'P 1'
#
loop_
_entity.id
_entity.type
_entity.pdbx_description
1 polymer ?
#
loop_
_entity_poly.entity_id
_entity_poly.type
_entity_poly.pdbx_seq_one_letter_code
_entity_poly.pdbx_strand_id
1 'polypeptide(L)'
;MIAQNQQQAQQAQQAVQQAQQAVQQATQQANPQAIQAAQQQLQQAQQQVQQAQASAQPQQQQQFQQAQQQLQQATQQLQQAQQSQNNQQQ
;
A
#
# COMPACT_ATOMS: atom_id res chain seq x y z
N MET A 1 -16.51 -18.21 -11.56
CA MET A 1 -15.14 -17.71 -11.30
C MET A 1 -14.97 -16.20 -11.53
N ILE A 2 -15.85 -15.51 -12.27
CA ILE A 2 -15.71 -14.05 -12.53
C ILE A 2 -15.97 -13.18 -11.27
N ALA A 3 -16.91 -13.57 -10.41
CA ALA A 3 -17.27 -12.80 -9.22
C ALA A 3 -16.15 -12.72 -8.17
N GLN A 4 -15.34 -13.78 -8.05
CA GLN A 4 -14.30 -13.86 -7.03
C GLN A 4 -13.12 -12.91 -7.33
N ASN A 5 -12.78 -12.76 -8.61
CA ASN A 5 -11.66 -11.88 -9.04
C ASN A 5 -12.02 -10.39 -8.91
N GLN A 6 -13.28 -10.03 -9.16
CA GLN A 6 -13.74 -8.65 -8.99
C GLN A 6 -13.71 -8.21 -7.51
N GLN A 7 -14.03 -9.13 -6.60
CA GLN A 7 -13.94 -8.88 -5.15
C GLN A 7 -12.48 -8.70 -4.70
N GLN A 8 -11.55 -9.49 -5.24
CA GLN A 8 -10.12 -9.34 -4.94
C GLN A 8 -9.55 -8.01 -5.42
N ALA A 9 -9.97 -7.54 -6.61
CA ALA A 9 -9.57 -6.24 -7.13
C ALA A 9 -10.04 -5.08 -6.22
N GLN A 10 -11.29 -5.13 -5.75
CA GLN A 10 -11.80 -4.14 -4.79
C GLN A 10 -11.06 -4.18 -3.45
N GLN A 11 -10.81 -5.38 -2.91
CA GLN A 11 -10.05 -5.51 -1.66
C GLN A 11 -8.65 -4.91 -1.80
N ALA A 12 -7.94 -5.23 -2.88
CA ALA A 12 -6.62 -4.70 -3.16
C ALA A 12 -6.63 -3.17 -3.25
N GLN A 13 -7.59 -2.56 -3.96
CA GLN A 13 -7.73 -1.10 -4.02
C GLN A 13 -7.98 -0.49 -2.63
N GLN A 14 -8.84 -1.11 -1.83
CA GLN A 14 -9.16 -0.61 -0.49
C GLN A 14 -7.94 -0.70 0.45
N ALA A 15 -7.20 -1.80 0.40
CA ALA A 15 -5.98 -1.97 1.19
C ALA A 15 -4.90 -0.96 0.78
N VAL A 16 -4.75 -0.66 -0.52
CA VAL A 16 -3.83 0.38 -1.00
C VAL A 16 -4.22 1.76 -0.49
N GLN A 17 -5.51 2.13 -0.52
CA GLN A 17 -5.97 3.41 0.03
C GLN A 17 -5.69 3.53 1.53
N GLN A 18 -5.96 2.46 2.30
CA GLN A 18 -5.66 2.43 3.73
C GLN A 18 -4.15 2.59 4.00
N ALA A 19 -3.32 1.83 3.28
CA ALA A 19 -1.88 1.92 3.39
C ALA A 19 -1.36 3.33 3.03
N GLN A 20 -1.89 3.96 1.98
CA GLN A 20 -1.55 5.33 1.62
C GLN A 20 -1.88 6.32 2.75
N GLN A 21 -3.08 6.20 3.33
CA GLN A 21 -3.50 7.10 4.41
C GLN A 21 -2.64 6.91 5.67
N ALA A 22 -2.32 5.66 6.02
CA ALA A 22 -1.44 5.35 7.14
C ALA A 22 -0.02 5.89 6.91
N VAL A 23 0.55 5.71 5.72
CA VAL A 23 1.87 6.27 5.37
C VAL A 23 1.84 7.79 5.46
N GLN A 24 0.81 8.44 4.93
CA GLN A 24 0.71 9.88 4.90
C GLN A 24 0.54 10.49 6.31
N GLN A 25 -0.16 9.81 7.21
CA GLN A 25 -0.23 10.20 8.62
C GLN A 25 1.10 9.94 9.33
N ALA A 26 1.72 8.78 9.11
CA ALA A 26 2.97 8.38 9.73
C ALA A 26 4.13 9.32 9.37
N THR A 27 4.22 9.70 8.09
CA THR A 27 5.19 10.68 7.58
C THR A 27 4.95 12.07 8.14
N GLN A 28 3.71 12.58 8.12
CA GLN A 28 3.40 13.92 8.65
C GLN A 28 3.67 14.05 10.15
N GLN A 29 3.37 13.01 10.92
CA GLN A 29 3.58 13.03 12.36
C GLN A 29 5.01 12.68 12.78
N ALA A 30 5.86 12.26 11.83
CA ALA A 30 7.18 11.69 12.09
C ALA A 30 7.14 10.63 13.23
N ASN A 31 6.04 9.88 13.32
CA ASN A 31 5.76 9.03 14.47
C ASN A 31 6.31 7.61 14.23
N PRO A 32 7.26 7.12 15.05
CA PRO A 32 7.81 5.77 14.97
C PRO A 32 6.79 4.65 14.88
N GLN A 33 5.79 4.70 15.75
CA GLN A 33 4.80 3.64 15.89
C GLN A 33 3.85 3.66 14.70
N ALA A 34 3.50 4.86 14.23
CA ALA A 34 2.69 5.03 13.03
C ALA A 34 3.45 4.56 11.78
N ILE A 35 4.76 4.80 11.69
CA ILE A 35 5.61 4.32 10.59
C ILE A 35 5.64 2.79 10.57
N GLN A 36 5.81 2.12 11.72
CA GLN A 36 5.72 0.66 11.79
C GLN A 36 4.33 0.13 11.40
N ALA A 37 3.25 0.76 11.88
CA ALA A 37 1.89 0.37 11.51
C ALA A 37 1.63 0.55 10.01
N ALA A 38 2.06 1.68 9.44
CA ALA A 38 1.97 1.95 8.02
C ALA A 38 2.78 0.93 7.19
N GLN A 39 3.94 0.49 7.68
CA GLN A 39 4.73 -0.57 7.04
C GLN A 39 3.96 -1.89 6.96
N GLN A 40 3.31 -2.30 8.04
CA GLN A 40 2.51 -3.52 8.04
C GLN A 40 1.32 -3.43 7.08
N GLN A 41 0.60 -2.31 7.08
CA GLN A 41 -0.52 -2.11 6.15
C GLN A 41 -0.06 -2.10 4.70
N LEU A 42 1.09 -1.48 4.42
CA LEU A 42 1.64 -1.43 3.07
C LEU A 42 2.06 -2.81 2.58
N GLN A 43 2.68 -3.61 3.45
CA GLN A 43 3.03 -4.99 3.13
C GLN A 43 1.79 -5.86 2.86
N GLN A 44 0.72 -5.68 3.65
CA GLN A 44 -0.55 -6.37 3.41
C GLN A 44 -1.20 -5.95 2.09
N ALA A 45 -1.24 -4.65 1.79
CA ALA A 45 -1.76 -4.13 0.54
C ALA A 45 -0.96 -4.66 -0.66
N GLN A 46 0.36 -4.77 -0.53
CA GLN A 46 1.23 -5.31 -1.57
C GLN A 46 0.92 -6.78 -1.88
N GLN A 47 0.71 -7.61 -0.84
CA GLN A 47 0.27 -9.00 -1.04
C GLN A 47 -1.10 -9.09 -1.71
N GLN A 48 -2.06 -8.27 -1.29
CA GLN A 48 -3.40 -8.29 -1.90
C GLN A 48 -3.36 -7.87 -3.36
N VAL A 49 -2.63 -6.82 -3.70
CA VAL A 49 -2.43 -6.39 -5.10
C VAL A 49 -1.77 -7.49 -5.91
N GLN A 50 -0.74 -8.15 -5.39
CA GLN A 50 0.00 -9.19 -6.12
C GLN A 50 -0.86 -10.45 -6.35
N GLN A 51 -1.63 -10.87 -5.34
CA GLN A 51 -2.56 -12.00 -5.45
C GLN A 51 -3.70 -11.70 -6.43
N ALA A 52 -4.24 -10.50 -6.36
CA ALA A 52 -5.33 -10.07 -7.21
C ALA A 52 -4.86 -9.79 -8.65
N GLN A 53 -3.61 -9.34 -8.84
CA GLN A 53 -2.98 -9.19 -10.16
C GLN A 53 -2.81 -10.52 -10.89
N ALA A 54 -2.46 -11.60 -10.18
CA ALA A 54 -2.36 -12.94 -10.75
C ALA A 54 -3.70 -13.47 -11.30
N SER A 55 -4.81 -12.95 -10.78
CA SER A 55 -6.18 -13.33 -11.15
C SER A 55 -6.89 -12.24 -11.96
N ALA A 56 -6.19 -11.15 -12.30
CA ALA A 56 -6.81 -9.95 -12.88
C ALA A 56 -7.27 -10.19 -14.32
N GLN A 57 -8.51 -9.81 -14.61
CA GLN A 57 -9.01 -9.72 -15.99
C GLN A 57 -8.55 -8.40 -16.64
N PRO A 58 -8.50 -8.32 -17.98
CA PRO A 58 -8.04 -7.12 -18.70
C PRO A 58 -8.77 -5.83 -18.29
N GLN A 59 -10.06 -5.93 -17.99
CA GLN A 59 -10.90 -4.81 -17.54
C GLN A 59 -10.51 -4.29 -16.15
N GLN A 60 -9.88 -5.11 -15.30
CA GLN A 60 -9.41 -4.74 -13.97
C GLN A 60 -7.94 -4.31 -14.00
N GLN A 61 -7.23 -4.60 -15.09
CA GLN A 61 -5.80 -4.31 -15.23
C GLN A 61 -5.50 -2.82 -15.00
N GLN A 62 -6.38 -1.93 -15.44
CA GLN A 62 -6.23 -0.49 -15.24
C GLN A 62 -6.32 -0.09 -13.76
N GLN A 63 -7.25 -0.69 -13.00
CA GLN A 63 -7.39 -0.47 -11.56
C GLN A 63 -6.17 -1.00 -10.80
N PHE A 64 -5.67 -2.18 -11.17
CA PHE A 64 -4.45 -2.74 -10.59
C PHE A 64 -3.22 -1.89 -10.87
N GLN A 65 -3.09 -1.39 -12.09
CA GLN A 65 -1.96 -0.55 -12.46
C GLN A 65 -1.95 0.75 -11.64
N GLN A 66 -3.12 1.33 -11.39
CA GLN A 66 -3.25 2.50 -10.51
C GLN A 66 -2.93 2.15 -9.04
N ALA A 67 -3.46 1.04 -8.53
CA ALA A 67 -3.17 0.56 -7.18
C ALA A 67 -1.67 0.27 -6.98
N GLN A 68 -1.01 -0.29 -7.98
CA GLN A 68 0.41 -0.60 -7.97
C GLN A 68 1.28 0.68 -7.97
N GLN A 69 0.91 1.70 -8.76
CA GLN A 69 1.57 3.01 -8.69
C GLN A 69 1.40 3.68 -7.32
N GLN A 70 0.18 3.66 -6.79
CA GLN A 70 -0.13 4.23 -5.47
C GLN A 70 0.68 3.55 -4.37
N LEU A 71 0.79 2.21 -4.42
CA LEU A 71 1.57 1.43 -3.49
C LEU A 71 3.07 1.74 -3.62
N GLN A 72 3.60 1.87 -4.83
CA GLN A 72 4.99 2.25 -5.06
C GLN A 72 5.31 3.64 -4.49
N GLN A 73 4.40 4.61 -4.66
CA GLN A 73 4.55 5.94 -4.09
C GLN A 73 4.54 5.92 -2.56
N ALA A 74 3.58 5.19 -1.96
CA ALA A 74 3.50 5.03 -0.51
C ALA A 74 4.75 4.33 0.06
N THR A 75 5.30 3.36 -0.67
CA THR A 75 6.51 2.65 -0.25
C THR A 75 7.70 3.60 -0.18
N GLN A 76 7.88 4.43 -1.20
CA GLN A 76 8.96 5.42 -1.23
C GLN A 76 8.81 6.46 -0.11
N GLN A 77 7.59 6.96 0.12
CA GLN A 77 7.33 7.90 1.22
C GLN A 77 7.65 7.29 2.59
N LEU A 78 7.22 6.05 2.81
CA LEU A 78 7.50 5.34 4.05
C LEU A 78 9.00 5.09 4.26
N GLN A 79 9.72 4.70 3.21
CA GLN A 79 11.16 4.46 3.28
C GLN A 79 11.92 5.74 3.63
N GLN A 80 11.51 6.88 3.04
CA GLN A 80 12.06 8.18 3.41
C GLN A 80 11.76 8.53 4.88
N ALA A 81 10.54 8.27 5.35
CA ALA A 81 10.15 8.49 6.75
C ALA A 81 11.00 7.65 7.73
N GLN A 82 11.22 6.37 7.42
CA GLN A 82 12.06 5.47 8.21
C GLN A 82 13.49 5.97 8.29
N GLN A 83 14.04 6.44 7.17
CA GLN A 83 15.39 6.97 7.14
C GLN A 83 15.52 8.26 7.95
N SER A 84 14.53 9.17 7.87
CA SER A 84 14.48 10.37 8.71
C SER A 84 14.38 10.04 10.20
N GLN A 85 13.62 9.02 10.58
CA GLN A 85 13.55 8.53 11.95
C GLN A 85 14.90 8.02 12.47
N ASN A 86 15.58 7.20 11.68
CA ASN A 86 16.86 6.59 12.06
C ASN A 86 17.95 7.65 12.25
N ASN A 87 17.77 8.83 11.65
CA ASN A 87 18.66 9.98 11.76
C ASN A 87 18.27 10.96 12.90
N GLN A 88 17.09 10.83 13.48
CA GLN A 88 16.65 11.59 14.68
C GLN A 88 16.96 10.86 15.99
N GLN A 89 17.22 9.54 15.94
CA GLN A 89 17.59 8.74 17.11
C GLN A 89 19.11 8.61 17.33
N GLN A 90 19.93 9.23 16.46
CA GLN A 90 21.37 9.40 16.64
C GLN A 90 21.68 10.81 17.12
#